data_AF-A0A0C2EV86-F1
#
_entry.id   AF-A0A0C2EV86-F1
#
_cell.length_a   1.000
_cell.length_b   1.000
_cell.length_c   1.000
_cell.angle_alpha   90.00
_cell.angle_beta   90.00
_cell.angle_gamma   90.00
#
_symmetry.space_group_name_H-M   'P 1'
#
loop_
_entity.id
_entity.type
_entity.pdbx_description
1 polymer ?
#
loop_
_entity_poly.entity_id
_entity_poly.type
_entity_poly.pdbx_seq_one_letter_code
_entity_poly.pdbx_strand_id
1 'polypeptide(L)'
;MSSQDNQLTVFSHQANKEKRTVIFKRAEKYVKEYRDAEREQIRLARLAKQNNSFHVPAEHNLIFVVRIKGINKIPPKPRKTLQVLRLLQINNGVFIRVTKATQEMIKIVEPWVAYGYPNLKSVKELIYKRGYGKVNKQRIALTDNAIIEESLGKYGIVCVEDLIHEIYTVGPNFKQASNFLWPFKLSNPTGGFHTRKFKHFIEGGDLGNREENINALIRQMN
;
A
#
# COMPACT_ATOMS: atom_id res chain seq x y z
N MET A 1 -35.93 -15.88 -24.87
CA MET A 1 -34.69 -15.05 -24.88
C MET A 1 -34.31 -14.87 -26.34
N SER A 2 -34.15 -13.63 -26.80
CA SER A 2 -34.00 -13.34 -28.23
C SER A 2 -32.62 -13.79 -28.75
N SER A 3 -32.51 -14.13 -30.04
CA SER A 3 -31.24 -14.55 -30.65
C SER A 3 -30.13 -13.49 -30.54
N GLN A 4 -30.49 -12.22 -30.38
CA GLN A 4 -29.57 -11.10 -30.18
C GLN A 4 -28.97 -11.10 -28.75
N ASP A 5 -29.78 -11.41 -27.73
CA ASP A 5 -29.30 -11.51 -26.35
C ASP A 5 -28.24 -12.61 -26.20
N ASN A 6 -28.43 -13.73 -26.92
CA ASN A 6 -27.50 -14.86 -26.88
C ASN A 6 -26.20 -14.60 -27.65
N GLN A 7 -26.21 -13.73 -28.66
CA GLN A 7 -24.98 -13.30 -29.33
C GLN A 7 -24.18 -12.34 -28.43
N LEU A 8 -24.84 -11.37 -27.78
CA LEU A 8 -24.20 -10.41 -26.87
C LEU A 8 -23.52 -11.09 -25.66
N THR A 9 -24.13 -12.15 -25.12
CA THR A 9 -23.53 -12.93 -24.02
C THR A 9 -22.28 -13.69 -24.47
N VAL A 10 -22.28 -14.29 -25.66
CA VAL A 10 -21.11 -14.99 -26.22
C VAL A 10 -19.95 -14.01 -26.47
N PHE A 11 -20.22 -12.83 -27.03
CA PHE A 11 -19.21 -11.80 -27.23
C PHE A 11 -18.61 -11.30 -25.90
N SER A 12 -19.45 -11.08 -24.87
CA SER A 12 -18.96 -10.63 -23.56
C SER A 12 -18.11 -11.70 -22.86
N HIS A 13 -18.45 -12.98 -23.00
CA HIS A 13 -17.65 -14.08 -22.45
C HIS A 13 -16.29 -14.20 -23.12
N GLN A 14 -16.24 -14.05 -24.45
CA GLN A 14 -14.99 -14.08 -25.20
C GLN A 14 -14.08 -12.90 -24.81
N ALA A 15 -14.62 -11.69 -24.74
CA ALA A 15 -13.87 -10.51 -24.31
C ALA A 15 -13.33 -10.65 -22.87
N ASN A 16 -14.14 -11.16 -21.95
CA ASN A 16 -13.70 -11.41 -20.56
C ASN A 16 -12.59 -12.47 -20.48
N LYS A 17 -12.64 -13.50 -21.34
CA LYS A 17 -11.59 -14.52 -21.42
C LYS A 17 -10.27 -13.91 -21.88
N GLU A 18 -10.29 -13.07 -22.92
CA GLU A 18 -9.11 -12.37 -23.42
C GLU A 18 -8.51 -11.44 -22.35
N LYS A 19 -9.36 -10.66 -21.66
CA LYS A 19 -8.93 -9.82 -20.53
C LYS A 19 -8.23 -10.63 -19.44
N ARG A 20 -8.79 -11.79 -19.05
CA ARG A 20 -8.17 -12.68 -18.05
C ARG A 20 -6.79 -13.18 -18.49
N THR A 21 -6.62 -13.52 -19.77
CA THR A 21 -5.32 -13.92 -20.30
C THR A 21 -4.30 -12.77 -20.24
N VAL A 22 -4.71 -11.55 -20.55
CA VAL A 22 -3.84 -10.36 -20.45
C VAL A 22 -3.45 -10.10 -18.99
N ILE A 23 -4.41 -10.13 -18.06
CA ILE A 23 -4.16 -9.95 -16.62
C ILE A 23 -3.18 -11.01 -16.11
N PHE A 24 -3.34 -12.27 -16.50
CA PHE A 24 -2.44 -13.34 -16.10
C PHE A 24 -1.00 -13.10 -16.56
N LYS A 25 -0.81 -12.73 -17.84
CA LYS A 25 0.52 -12.41 -18.38
C LYS A 25 1.16 -11.20 -17.69
N ARG A 26 0.37 -10.19 -17.33
CA ARG A 26 0.86 -9.03 -16.55
C ARG A 26 1.31 -9.44 -15.15
N ALA A 27 0.49 -10.22 -14.45
CA ALA A 27 0.82 -10.72 -13.12
C ALA A 27 2.11 -11.56 -13.13
N GLU A 28 2.28 -12.43 -14.13
CA GLU A 28 3.51 -13.20 -14.33
C GLU A 28 4.73 -12.29 -14.52
N LYS A 29 4.60 -11.27 -15.38
CA LYS A 29 5.65 -10.27 -15.61
C LYS A 29 6.06 -9.57 -14.32
N TYR A 30 5.10 -9.12 -13.51
CA TYR A 30 5.40 -8.44 -12.24
C TYR A 30 6.08 -9.36 -11.24
N VAL A 31 5.63 -10.62 -11.14
CA VAL A 31 6.30 -11.59 -10.26
C VAL A 31 7.74 -11.82 -10.68
N LYS A 32 8.01 -11.91 -11.99
CA LYS A 32 9.37 -12.01 -12.51
C LYS A 32 10.19 -10.76 -12.18
N GLU A 33 9.65 -9.57 -12.44
CA GLU A 33 10.27 -8.28 -12.13
C GLU A 33 10.68 -8.17 -10.65
N TYR A 34 9.78 -8.51 -9.73
CA TYR A 34 10.08 -8.48 -8.29
C TYR A 34 11.19 -9.45 -7.89
N ARG A 35 11.17 -10.68 -8.43
CA ARG A 35 12.20 -11.69 -8.14
C ARG A 35 13.55 -11.30 -8.69
N ASP A 36 13.58 -10.76 -9.90
CA ASP A 36 14.81 -10.33 -10.56
C ASP A 36 15.40 -9.11 -9.83
N ALA A 37 14.58 -8.15 -9.41
CA ALA A 37 15.02 -7.02 -8.59
C ALA A 37 15.60 -7.44 -7.22
N GLU A 38 14.94 -8.37 -6.52
CA GLU A 38 15.43 -8.91 -5.24
C GLU A 38 16.77 -9.64 -5.41
N ARG A 39 16.88 -10.52 -6.43
CA ARG A 39 18.11 -11.24 -6.74
C ARG A 39 19.25 -10.30 -7.10
N GLU A 40 18.95 -9.24 -7.84
CA GLU A 40 19.96 -8.25 -8.23
C GLU A 40 20.53 -7.50 -7.03
N GLN A 41 19.69 -7.09 -6.07
CA GLN A 41 20.18 -6.47 -4.82
C GLN A 41 21.09 -7.42 -4.04
N ILE A 42 20.72 -8.71 -3.95
CA ILE A 42 21.55 -9.73 -3.29
C ILE A 42 22.88 -9.94 -4.05
N ARG A 43 22.84 -9.96 -5.39
CA ARG A 43 24.02 -10.11 -6.24
C ARG A 43 24.99 -8.95 -6.06
N LEU A 44 24.49 -7.72 -6.08
CA LEU A 44 25.29 -6.50 -5.88
C LEU A 44 25.94 -6.49 -4.49
N ALA A 45 25.18 -6.84 -3.44
CA ALA A 45 25.72 -6.95 -2.09
C ALA A 45 26.86 -8.00 -1.98
N ARG A 46 26.72 -9.15 -2.65
CA ARG A 46 27.76 -10.19 -2.70
C ARG A 46 29.00 -9.73 -3.47
N LEU A 47 28.81 -9.07 -4.62
CA LEU A 47 29.89 -8.55 -5.44
C LEU A 47 30.69 -7.46 -4.71
N ALA A 48 30.00 -6.54 -4.03
CA ALA A 48 30.64 -5.52 -3.22
C ALA A 48 31.50 -6.15 -2.11
N LYS A 49 30.95 -7.14 -1.39
CA LYS A 49 31.70 -7.89 -0.37
C LYS A 49 32.93 -8.60 -0.96
N GLN A 50 32.82 -9.18 -2.15
CA GLN A 50 33.95 -9.83 -2.84
C GLN A 50 35.05 -8.83 -3.21
N ASN A 51 34.67 -7.62 -3.63
CA ASN A 51 35.59 -6.56 -4.04
C ASN A 51 36.07 -5.68 -2.87
N ASN A 52 35.77 -6.06 -1.62
CA ASN A 52 36.01 -5.24 -0.42
C ASN A 52 35.44 -3.82 -0.51
N SER A 53 34.32 -3.65 -1.22
CA SER A 53 33.56 -2.40 -1.31
C SER A 53 32.21 -2.52 -0.60
N PHE A 54 31.53 -1.38 -0.40
CA PHE A 54 30.23 -1.32 0.26
C PHE A 54 29.12 -1.05 -0.76
N HIS A 55 28.08 -1.88 -0.74
CA HIS A 55 26.85 -1.62 -1.47
C HIS A 55 25.86 -0.92 -0.56
N VAL A 56 25.46 0.31 -0.91
CA VAL A 56 24.43 1.06 -0.20
C VAL A 56 23.12 0.92 -0.98
N PRO A 57 22.07 0.31 -0.40
CA PRO A 57 20.79 0.18 -1.08
C PRO A 57 20.14 1.54 -1.30
N ALA A 58 19.30 1.64 -2.33
CA ALA A 58 18.52 2.85 -2.58
C ALA A 58 17.58 3.16 -1.41
N GLU A 59 17.35 4.45 -1.16
CA GLU A 59 16.36 4.88 -0.17
C GLU A 59 14.94 4.43 -0.56
N HIS A 60 14.12 4.15 0.46
CA HIS A 60 12.75 3.70 0.25
C HIS A 60 11.84 4.85 -0.20
N ASN A 61 11.15 4.64 -1.33
CA ASN A 61 10.24 5.62 -1.90
C ASN A 61 8.78 5.48 -1.42
N LEU A 62 8.48 4.41 -0.68
CA LEU A 62 7.15 4.08 -0.17
C LEU A 62 7.20 3.88 1.34
N ILE A 63 6.20 4.43 2.02
CA ILE A 63 5.97 4.20 3.44
C ILE A 63 4.51 3.88 3.70
N PHE A 64 4.28 3.06 4.71
CA PHE A 64 2.95 2.82 5.25
C PHE A 64 2.84 3.49 6.61
N VAL A 65 1.82 4.32 6.78
CA VAL A 65 1.61 5.09 8.01
C VAL A 65 0.32 4.62 8.67
N VAL A 66 0.40 4.26 9.95
CA VAL A 66 -0.73 3.84 10.79
C VAL A 66 -0.94 4.85 11.90
N ARG A 67 -2.18 5.28 12.10
CA ARG A 67 -2.53 6.15 13.23
C ARG A 67 -2.67 5.34 14.52
N ILE A 68 -1.80 5.57 15.50
CA ILE A 68 -1.81 4.84 16.78
C ILE A 68 -2.61 5.57 17.87
N LYS A 69 -2.68 6.90 17.81
CA LYS A 69 -3.33 7.72 18.84
C LYS A 69 -4.75 8.12 18.43
N GLY A 70 -5.64 8.23 19.43
CA GLY A 70 -7.04 8.64 19.27
C GLY A 70 -7.21 10.09 18.80
N ILE A 71 -8.45 10.61 18.79
CA ILE A 71 -8.80 11.94 18.23
C ILE A 71 -8.68 13.12 19.20
N ASN A 72 -8.62 12.82 20.49
CA ASN A 72 -8.63 13.82 21.55
C ASN A 72 -7.21 14.36 21.85
N LYS A 73 -7.14 15.60 22.35
CA LYS A 73 -5.89 16.26 22.79
C LYS A 73 -4.81 16.29 21.69
N ILE A 74 -5.19 16.69 20.47
CA ILE A 74 -4.27 16.92 19.35
C ILE A 74 -4.24 18.43 19.05
N PRO A 75 -3.05 19.06 18.99
CA PRO A 75 -2.94 20.45 18.58
C PRO A 75 -3.46 20.67 17.14
N PRO A 76 -3.89 21.90 16.78
CA PRO A 76 -4.49 22.18 15.48
C PRO A 76 -3.62 21.79 14.26
N LYS A 77 -2.30 22.06 14.33
CA LYS A 77 -1.37 21.80 13.23
C LYS A 77 -1.23 20.30 12.90
N PRO A 78 -0.84 19.41 13.84
CA PRO A 78 -0.84 17.95 13.61
C PRO A 78 -2.22 17.40 13.25
N ARG A 79 -3.30 17.92 13.82
CA ARG A 79 -4.68 17.51 13.47
C ARG A 79 -4.96 17.76 12.00
N LYS A 80 -4.59 18.92 11.45
CA LYS A 80 -4.79 19.23 10.03
C LYS A 80 -3.91 18.34 9.14
N THR A 81 -2.66 18.10 9.53
CA THR A 81 -1.77 17.19 8.79
C THR A 81 -2.33 15.76 8.72
N LEU A 82 -2.83 15.21 9.84
CA LEU A 82 -3.49 13.89 9.86
C LEU A 82 -4.72 13.84 8.94
N GLN A 83 -5.50 14.93 8.85
CA GLN A 83 -6.64 15.02 7.93
C GLN A 83 -6.21 14.99 6.46
N VAL A 84 -5.15 15.72 6.10
CA VAL A 84 -4.60 15.73 4.73
C VAL A 84 -4.09 14.35 4.35
N LEU A 85 -3.42 13.65 5.28
CA LEU A 85 -2.97 12.27 5.09
C LEU A 85 -4.10 11.24 5.10
N ARG A 86 -5.35 11.65 5.37
CA ARG A 86 -6.55 10.78 5.49
C ARG A 86 -6.53 9.83 6.70
N LEU A 87 -5.73 10.14 7.72
CA LEU A 87 -5.62 9.39 8.97
C LEU A 87 -6.61 9.93 10.02
N LEU A 88 -7.92 9.73 9.80
CA LEU A 88 -8.97 10.34 10.61
C LEU A 88 -9.33 9.57 11.89
N GLN A 89 -9.23 8.24 11.86
CA GLN A 89 -9.59 7.35 12.97
C GLN A 89 -8.35 6.60 13.47
N ILE A 90 -8.42 6.11 14.71
CA ILE A 90 -7.38 5.22 15.26
C ILE A 90 -7.28 3.95 14.41
N ASN A 91 -6.07 3.44 14.25
CA ASN A 91 -5.70 2.28 13.43
C ASN A 91 -6.06 2.41 11.94
N ASN A 92 -6.30 3.62 11.45
CA ASN A 92 -6.32 3.85 10.01
C ASN A 92 -4.89 3.77 9.45
N GLY A 93 -4.74 3.11 8.31
CA GLY A 93 -3.50 2.98 7.57
C GLY A 93 -3.59 3.59 6.17
N VAL A 94 -2.51 4.21 5.69
CA VAL A 94 -2.41 4.75 4.32
C VAL A 94 -1.01 4.54 3.74
N PHE A 95 -0.93 4.31 2.43
CA PHE A 95 0.31 4.34 1.67
C PHE A 95 0.64 5.77 1.25
N ILE A 96 1.88 6.20 1.51
CA ILE A 96 2.37 7.54 1.19
C ILE A 96 3.69 7.40 0.40
N ARG A 97 3.79 8.15 -0.70
CA ARG A 97 5.04 8.34 -1.42
C ARG A 97 5.98 9.22 -0.60
N VAL A 98 7.23 8.81 -0.49
CA VAL A 98 8.28 9.57 0.18
C VAL A 98 8.75 10.69 -0.77
N THR A 99 8.63 11.92 -0.28
CA THR A 99 9.14 13.16 -0.89
C THR A 99 9.61 14.03 0.26
N LYS A 100 10.46 15.03 0.00
CA LYS A 100 10.88 15.98 1.04
C LYS A 100 9.69 16.61 1.77
N ALA A 101 8.63 16.97 1.03
CA ALA A 101 7.42 17.55 1.61
C ALA A 101 6.65 16.56 2.50
N THR A 102 6.48 15.31 2.07
CA THR A 102 5.75 14.30 2.87
C THR A 102 6.56 13.86 4.09
N GLN A 103 7.89 13.83 4.02
CA GLN A 103 8.77 13.60 5.17
C GLN A 103 8.57 14.68 6.25
N GLU A 104 8.56 15.97 5.87
CA GLU A 104 8.30 17.05 6.82
C GLU A 104 6.89 16.99 7.42
N MET A 105 5.88 16.59 6.64
CA MET A 105 4.54 16.35 7.16
C MET A 105 4.53 15.22 8.20
N ILE A 106 5.30 14.15 7.99
CA ILE A 106 5.35 13.01 8.89
C ILE A 106 6.07 13.35 10.19
N LYS A 107 7.19 14.09 10.13
CA LYS A 107 7.87 14.60 11.33
C LYS A 107 6.91 15.38 12.25
N ILE A 108 5.99 16.16 11.67
CA ILE A 108 4.98 16.90 12.45
C ILE A 108 3.99 15.98 13.17
N VAL A 109 3.64 14.83 12.58
CA VAL A 109 2.62 13.90 13.13
C VAL A 109 3.22 12.67 13.81
N GLU A 110 4.54 12.58 13.89
CA GLU A 110 5.29 11.45 14.44
C GLU A 110 4.78 10.99 15.83
N PRO A 111 4.42 11.89 16.77
CA PRO A 111 3.88 11.49 18.08
C PRO A 111 2.45 10.88 18.06
N TRP A 112 1.84 10.71 16.89
CA TRP A 112 0.49 10.14 16.74
C TRP A 112 0.45 8.92 15.82
N VAL A 113 1.53 8.64 15.10
CA VAL A 113 1.59 7.61 14.06
C VAL A 113 2.76 6.66 14.27
N ALA A 114 2.61 5.44 13.76
CA ALA A 114 3.70 4.53 13.48
C ALA A 114 3.87 4.46 11.97
N TYR A 115 5.10 4.46 11.47
CA TYR A 115 5.33 4.28 10.05
C TYR A 115 6.61 3.48 9.79
N GLY A 116 6.76 3.02 8.55
CA GLY A 116 7.95 2.33 8.10
C GLY A 116 7.80 1.87 6.65
N TYR A 117 8.70 0.98 6.23
CA TYR A 117 8.81 0.52 4.86
C TYR A 117 8.02 -0.79 4.69
N PRO A 118 6.90 -0.78 3.94
CA PRO A 118 6.13 -1.99 3.73
C PRO A 118 6.79 -2.88 2.69
N ASN A 119 6.86 -4.19 2.96
CA ASN A 119 7.29 -5.17 1.97
C ASN A 119 6.14 -5.56 1.03
N LEU A 120 6.48 -6.21 -0.09
CA LEU A 120 5.50 -6.62 -1.10
C LEU A 120 4.39 -7.50 -0.51
N LYS A 121 4.72 -8.38 0.45
CA LYS A 121 3.75 -9.26 1.10
C LYS A 121 2.72 -8.46 1.91
N SER A 122 3.16 -7.51 2.72
CA SER A 122 2.28 -6.65 3.52
C SER A 122 1.40 -5.75 2.65
N VAL A 123 1.92 -5.22 1.54
CA VAL A 123 1.11 -4.47 0.56
C VAL A 123 0.01 -5.36 -0.05
N LYS A 124 0.38 -6.55 -0.52
CA LYS A 124 -0.56 -7.53 -1.09
C LYS A 124 -1.66 -7.90 -0.09
N GLU A 125 -1.28 -8.33 1.11
CA GLU A 125 -2.24 -8.77 2.14
C GLU A 125 -3.20 -7.65 2.56
N LEU A 126 -2.71 -6.41 2.65
CA LEU A 126 -3.57 -5.24 2.95
C LEU A 126 -4.59 -5.00 1.85
N ILE A 127 -4.16 -5.00 0.58
CA ILE A 127 -5.05 -4.72 -0.56
C ILE A 127 -6.04 -5.88 -0.77
N TYR A 128 -5.61 -7.15 -0.68
CA TYR A 128 -6.52 -8.28 -0.85
C TYR A 128 -7.54 -8.40 0.29
N LYS A 129 -7.11 -8.25 1.56
CA LYS A 129 -7.99 -8.49 2.72
C LYS A 129 -8.82 -7.26 3.09
N ARG A 130 -8.22 -6.07 3.00
CA ARG A 130 -8.79 -4.81 3.49
C ARG A 130 -8.83 -3.71 2.43
N GLY A 131 -8.67 -4.07 1.15
CA GLY A 131 -8.79 -3.14 0.04
C GLY A 131 -10.23 -2.73 -0.21
N TYR A 132 -10.48 -1.43 -0.12
CA TYR A 132 -11.74 -0.82 -0.53
C TYR A 132 -11.42 0.32 -1.50
N GLY A 133 -12.18 0.40 -2.59
CA GLY A 133 -12.14 1.50 -3.54
C GLY A 133 -13.08 2.63 -3.13
N LYS A 134 -12.69 3.87 -3.47
CA LYS A 134 -13.52 5.06 -3.38
C LYS A 134 -14.17 5.32 -4.74
N VAL A 135 -15.37 4.79 -4.93
CA VAL A 135 -16.18 4.95 -6.15
C VAL A 135 -17.36 5.84 -5.83
N ASN A 136 -17.55 6.93 -6.57
CA ASN A 136 -18.64 7.90 -6.32
C ASN A 136 -18.74 8.36 -4.84
N LYS A 137 -17.59 8.55 -4.18
CA LYS A 137 -17.44 8.87 -2.75
C LYS A 137 -17.96 7.79 -1.78
N GLN A 138 -18.37 6.64 -2.27
CA GLN A 138 -18.75 5.47 -1.47
C GLN A 138 -17.55 4.54 -1.28
N ARG A 139 -17.58 3.77 -0.19
CA ARG A 139 -16.56 2.79 0.16
C ARG A 139 -17.02 1.41 -0.32
N ILE A 140 -16.45 0.92 -1.42
CA ILE A 140 -16.83 -0.35 -2.05
C ILE A 140 -15.69 -1.37 -1.88
N ALA A 141 -16.00 -2.61 -1.51
CA ALA A 141 -15.00 -3.67 -1.38
C ALA A 141 -14.45 -4.07 -2.76
N LEU A 142 -13.15 -4.33 -2.85
CA LEU A 142 -12.52 -4.77 -4.11
C LEU A 142 -12.72 -6.28 -4.31
N THR A 143 -13.93 -6.68 -4.69
CA THR A 143 -14.27 -8.09 -4.94
C THR A 143 -14.03 -8.52 -6.38
N ASP A 144 -14.09 -7.58 -7.33
CA ASP A 144 -13.92 -7.83 -8.76
C ASP A 144 -13.00 -6.77 -9.39
N ASN A 145 -12.22 -7.20 -10.39
CA ASN A 145 -11.34 -6.34 -11.18
C ASN A 145 -12.12 -5.29 -11.99
N ALA A 146 -13.38 -5.56 -12.33
CA ALA A 146 -14.23 -4.59 -13.02
C ALA A 146 -14.32 -3.24 -12.30
N ILE A 147 -14.38 -3.24 -10.96
CA ILE A 147 -14.43 -2.03 -10.12
C ILE A 147 -13.16 -1.17 -10.30
N ILE A 148 -12.02 -1.84 -10.44
CA ILE A 148 -10.71 -1.20 -10.63
C ILE A 148 -10.61 -0.68 -12.06
N GLU A 149 -10.96 -1.50 -13.06
CA GLU A 149 -10.94 -1.12 -14.47
C GLU A 149 -11.83 0.10 -14.74
N GLU A 150 -13.03 0.16 -14.18
CA GLU A 150 -13.94 1.31 -14.35
C GLU A 150 -13.35 2.60 -13.75
N SER A 151 -12.71 2.51 -12.59
CA SER A 151 -12.21 3.69 -11.86
C SER A 151 -10.83 4.16 -12.32
N LEU A 152 -9.94 3.21 -12.64
CA LEU A 152 -8.52 3.42 -12.89
C LEU A 152 -8.04 2.93 -14.26
N GLY A 153 -8.91 2.33 -15.08
CA GLY A 153 -8.54 1.81 -16.40
C GLY A 153 -7.95 2.85 -17.34
N LYS A 154 -8.36 4.12 -17.21
CA LYS A 154 -7.76 5.26 -17.93
C LYS A 154 -6.27 5.49 -17.65
N TYR A 155 -5.76 4.96 -16.53
CA TYR A 155 -4.35 5.03 -16.14
C TYR A 155 -3.60 3.72 -16.45
N GLY A 156 -4.25 2.77 -17.13
CA GLY A 156 -3.68 1.47 -17.49
C GLY A 156 -3.77 0.41 -16.37
N ILE A 157 -4.42 0.73 -15.25
CA ILE A 157 -4.60 -0.16 -14.10
C ILE A 157 -5.92 -0.91 -14.26
N VAL A 158 -5.84 -2.20 -14.58
CA VAL A 158 -7.02 -3.01 -14.95
C VAL A 158 -7.39 -4.02 -13.87
N CYS A 159 -6.43 -4.48 -13.08
CA CYS A 159 -6.65 -5.48 -12.03
C CYS A 159 -6.04 -5.10 -10.68
N VAL A 160 -6.31 -5.92 -9.67
CA VAL A 160 -5.72 -5.78 -8.33
C VAL A 160 -4.18 -5.88 -8.37
N GLU A 161 -3.62 -6.75 -9.21
CA GLU A 161 -2.17 -6.91 -9.35
C GLU A 161 -1.50 -5.67 -9.95
N ASP A 162 -2.13 -5.03 -10.95
CA ASP A 162 -1.68 -3.75 -11.50
C ASP A 162 -1.71 -2.67 -10.40
N LEU A 163 -2.77 -2.65 -9.58
CA LEU A 163 -2.90 -1.69 -8.46
C LEU A 163 -1.81 -1.90 -7.40
N ILE A 164 -1.52 -3.15 -7.04
CA ILE A 164 -0.43 -3.50 -6.11
C ILE A 164 0.91 -3.07 -6.69
N HIS A 165 1.15 -3.32 -7.99
CA HIS A 165 2.39 -2.93 -8.67
C HIS A 165 2.57 -1.42 -8.66
N GLU A 166 1.53 -0.66 -9.02
CA GLU A 166 1.56 0.80 -9.03
C GLU A 166 1.86 1.39 -7.63
N ILE A 167 1.29 0.79 -6.57
CA ILE A 167 1.53 1.21 -5.18
C ILE A 167 2.95 0.85 -4.74
N TYR A 168 3.38 -0.39 -4.94
CA TYR A 168 4.65 -0.90 -4.41
C TYR A 168 5.86 -0.27 -5.12
N THR A 169 5.79 -0.14 -6.45
CA THR A 169 6.87 0.46 -7.26
C THR A 169 6.83 1.98 -7.27
N VAL A 170 5.77 2.59 -6.71
CA VAL A 170 5.58 4.04 -6.69
C VAL A 170 5.52 4.62 -8.11
N GLY A 171 4.71 4.00 -8.97
CA GLY A 171 4.57 4.34 -10.38
C GLY A 171 4.01 5.76 -10.65
N PRO A 172 3.93 6.18 -11.93
CA PRO A 172 3.52 7.54 -12.30
C PRO A 172 2.12 7.94 -11.82
N ASN A 173 1.20 6.98 -11.69
CA ASN A 173 -0.19 7.15 -11.29
C ASN A 173 -0.45 6.79 -9.82
N PHE A 174 0.60 6.72 -8.99
CA PHE A 174 0.50 6.44 -7.55
C PHE A 174 -0.50 7.33 -6.82
N LYS A 175 -0.58 8.62 -7.18
CA LYS A 175 -1.50 9.55 -6.53
C LYS A 175 -2.96 9.13 -6.73
N GLN A 176 -3.29 8.68 -7.93
CA GLN A 176 -4.62 8.23 -8.33
C GLN A 176 -4.94 6.88 -7.68
N ALA A 177 -3.99 5.93 -7.73
CA ALA A 177 -4.10 4.63 -7.08
C ALA A 177 -4.28 4.75 -5.55
N SER A 178 -3.45 5.54 -4.88
CA SER A 178 -3.53 5.76 -3.42
C SER A 178 -4.81 6.50 -3.04
N ASN A 179 -5.27 7.49 -3.82
CA ASN A 179 -6.53 8.19 -3.54
C ASN A 179 -7.78 7.32 -3.79
N PHE A 180 -7.72 6.42 -4.77
CA PHE A 180 -8.75 5.41 -5.01
C PHE A 180 -8.88 4.46 -3.82
N LEU A 181 -7.75 3.99 -3.26
CA LEU A 181 -7.77 3.20 -2.04
C LEU A 181 -8.34 4.02 -0.87
N TRP A 182 -9.42 3.50 -0.27
CA TRP A 182 -9.94 4.01 0.98
C TRP A 182 -8.91 3.75 2.09
N PRO A 183 -8.72 4.66 3.08
CA PRO A 183 -7.85 4.39 4.22
C PRO A 183 -8.15 3.03 4.86
N PHE A 184 -7.12 2.21 5.01
CA PHE A 184 -7.26 0.86 5.55
C PHE A 184 -7.72 0.96 7.01
N LYS A 185 -8.84 0.33 7.34
CA LYS A 185 -9.31 0.22 8.72
C LYS A 185 -8.69 -1.03 9.33
N LEU A 186 -7.66 -0.88 10.15
CA LEU A 186 -6.95 -2.01 10.77
C LEU A 186 -7.54 -2.32 12.16
N SER A 187 -7.37 -3.58 12.58
CA SER A 187 -7.70 -4.00 13.95
C SER A 187 -6.59 -3.61 14.93
N ASN A 188 -6.83 -3.75 16.24
CA ASN A 188 -5.73 -3.71 17.20
C ASN A 188 -4.76 -4.87 16.94
N PRO A 189 -3.45 -4.72 17.22
CA PRO A 189 -2.49 -5.78 17.00
C PRO A 189 -2.79 -6.98 17.90
N THR A 190 -2.79 -8.18 17.30
CA THR A 190 -2.81 -9.44 18.05
C THR A 190 -1.55 -9.53 18.93
N GLY A 191 -1.72 -9.73 20.23
CA GLY A 191 -0.64 -9.66 21.22
C GLY A 191 -0.47 -8.28 21.88
N GLY A 192 -1.20 -7.26 21.40
CA GLY A 192 -1.19 -5.93 21.99
C GLY A 192 -0.04 -5.03 21.51
N PHE A 193 -0.11 -3.76 21.92
CA PHE A 193 0.98 -2.81 21.77
C PHE A 193 2.00 -2.97 22.92
N HIS A 194 3.17 -2.35 22.80
CA HIS A 194 4.11 -2.24 23.91
C HIS A 194 3.45 -1.55 25.11
N THR A 195 3.84 -1.95 26.32
CA THR A 195 3.30 -1.41 27.59
C THR A 195 3.31 0.12 27.62
N ARG A 196 4.35 0.74 27.04
CA ARG A 196 4.47 2.20 26.88
C ARG A 196 4.35 2.62 25.40
N LYS A 197 3.19 2.37 24.79
CA LYS A 197 2.91 2.65 23.37
C LYS A 197 3.23 4.07 22.87
N PHE A 198 3.18 5.09 23.74
CA PHE A 198 3.32 6.50 23.35
C PHE A 198 4.76 7.04 23.42
N LYS A 199 5.74 6.15 23.51
CA LYS A 199 7.15 6.51 23.29
C LYS A 199 7.55 6.27 21.84
N HIS A 200 8.68 6.85 21.44
CA HIS A 200 9.27 6.53 20.14
C HIS A 200 9.72 5.05 20.11
N PHE A 201 9.72 4.41 18.94
CA PHE A 201 10.08 2.99 18.79
C PHE A 201 11.47 2.67 19.34
N ILE A 202 12.46 3.56 19.10
CA ILE A 202 13.82 3.45 19.64
C ILE A 202 13.84 3.42 21.18
N GLU A 203 12.89 4.10 21.84
CA GLU A 203 12.78 4.14 23.30
C GLU A 203 11.91 3.00 23.87
N GLY A 204 11.56 2.01 23.06
CA GLY A 204 10.70 0.88 23.42
C GLY A 204 9.19 1.18 23.39
N GLY A 205 8.76 2.18 22.61
CA GLY A 205 7.35 2.46 22.32
C GLY A 205 6.90 1.95 20.96
N ASP A 206 5.79 2.49 20.43
CA ASP A 206 5.23 2.10 19.13
C ASP A 206 5.14 3.25 18.11
N LEU A 207 5.48 4.48 18.51
CA LEU A 207 5.39 5.66 17.65
C LEU A 207 6.65 5.86 16.81
N GLY A 208 6.50 6.62 15.72
CA GLY A 208 7.60 7.04 14.87
C GLY A 208 8.02 6.01 13.84
N ASN A 209 9.27 6.14 13.38
CA ASN A 209 9.81 5.27 12.34
C ASN A 209 10.20 3.91 12.92
N ARG A 210 9.58 2.86 12.39
CA ARG A 210 9.87 1.45 12.70
C ARG A 210 10.64 0.76 11.58
N GLU A 211 10.97 1.47 10.51
CA GLU A 211 11.65 0.94 9.32
C GLU A 211 10.97 -0.34 8.82
N GLU A 212 11.71 -1.44 8.65
CA GLU A 212 11.18 -2.74 8.23
C GLU A 212 10.29 -3.42 9.27
N ASN A 213 10.38 -3.03 10.55
CA ASN A 213 9.60 -3.65 11.63
C ASN A 213 8.11 -3.28 11.56
N ILE A 214 7.73 -2.31 10.72
CA ILE A 214 6.32 -2.01 10.45
C ILE A 214 5.57 -3.23 9.90
N ASN A 215 6.25 -4.11 9.16
CA ASN A 215 5.65 -5.29 8.55
C ASN A 215 5.16 -6.31 9.58
N ALA A 216 5.79 -6.39 10.75
CA ALA A 216 5.30 -7.21 11.86
C ALA A 216 4.01 -6.61 12.45
N LEU A 217 3.99 -5.30 12.67
CA LEU A 217 2.80 -4.61 13.18
C LEU A 217 1.61 -4.74 12.21
N ILE A 218 1.84 -4.50 10.91
CA ILE A 218 0.80 -4.65 9.88
C ILE A 218 0.18 -6.05 9.95
N ARG A 219 1.01 -7.11 10.00
CA ARG A 219 0.52 -8.49 10.06
C ARG A 219 -0.31 -8.77 11.32
N GLN A 220 0.06 -8.20 12.46
CA GLN A 220 -0.70 -8.34 13.70
C GLN A 220 -2.05 -7.61 13.68
N MET A 221 -2.15 -6.51 12.91
CA MET A 221 -3.34 -5.66 12.81
C MET A 221 -4.25 -6.01 11.61
N ASN A 222 -3.75 -6.77 10.62
CA ASN A 222 -4.43 -7.09 9.37
C ASN A 222 -5.35 -8.30 9.46
#